data_AF-X1LDI1-F1
#
_entry.id   AF-X1LDI1-F1
#
_cell.length_a   1.000
_cell.length_b   1.000
_cell.length_c   1.000
_cell.angle_alpha   90.00
_cell.angle_beta   90.00
_cell.angle_gamma   90.00
#
_symmetry.space_group_name_H-M   'P 1'
#
loop_
_entity.id
_entity.type
_entity.pdbx_description
1 polymer ?
#
loop_
_entity_poly.entity_id
_entity_poly.type
_entity_poly.pdbx_seq_one_letter_code
_entity_poly.pdbx_strand_id
1 'polypeptide(L)' 'MSIRILLADDHKITRQGLRSLLEKQDDMEVVAEAEEGRTAVRLAREFSPHI' A
#
# COMPACT_ATOMS: atom_id res chain seq x y z
N MET A 1 -3.89 -17.06 -0.36
CA MET A 1 -2.96 -16.31 0.51
C MET A 1 -2.68 -15.02 -0.23
N SER A 2 -3.03 -13.85 0.32
CA SER A 2 -2.89 -12.57 -0.39
C SER A 2 -1.55 -11.90 -0.07
N ILE A 3 -0.94 -11.26 -1.06
CA ILE A 3 0.21 -10.37 -0.89
C ILE A 3 -0.32 -9.04 -0.34
N ARG A 4 0.14 -8.68 0.86
CA ARG A 4 -0.27 -7.46 1.57
C ARG A 4 0.69 -6.33 1.23
N ILE A 5 0.17 -5.24 0.68
CA ILE A 5 0.96 -4.17 0.06
C ILE A 5 0.72 -2.86 0.82
N LEU A 6 1.80 -2.14 1.14
CA LEU A 6 1.77 -0.75 1.61
C LEU A 6 2.21 0.19 0.48
N LEU A 7 1.35 1.10 0.06
CA LEU A 7 1.73 2.10 -0.95
C LEU A 7 2.31 3.35 -0.26
N ALA A 8 3.56 3.68 -0.56
CA ALA A 8 4.23 4.89 -0.06
C ALA A 8 4.64 5.79 -1.23
N ASP A 9 3.91 6.89 -1.42
CA ASP A 9 4.14 7.86 -2.50
C ASP A 9 3.50 9.20 -2.10
N ASP A 10 4.16 10.33 -2.32
CA ASP A 10 3.67 11.67 -1.98
C ASP A 10 2.61 12.21 -2.97
N HIS A 11 2.42 11.55 -4.12
CA HIS A 11 1.43 11.90 -5.14
C HIS A 11 0.17 11.05 -5.03
N LYS A 12 -0.93 11.69 -4.61
CA LYS A 12 -2.24 11.05 -4.43
C LYS A 12 -2.77 10.34 -5.69
N ILE A 13 -2.57 10.93 -6.87
CA ILE A 13 -3.05 10.35 -8.15
C ILE A 13 -2.33 9.03 -8.45
N THR A 14 -1.01 8.97 -8.22
CA THR A 14 -0.20 7.76 -8.42
C THR A 14 -0.68 6.64 -7.50
N ARG A 15 -0.88 6.92 -6.19
CA ARG A 15 -1.40 5.91 -5.26
C ARG A 15 -2.78 5.38 -5.66
N GLN A 16 -3.70 6.26 -6.04
CA GLN A 16 -5.04 5.84 -6.49
C GLN A 16 -4.99 4.97 -7.75
N GLY A 17 -4.11 5.32 -8.70
CA GLY A 17 -3.87 4.51 -9.90
C GLY A 17 -3.32 3.12 -9.55
N LEU A 18 -2.26 3.06 -8.73
CA LEU A 18 -1.65 1.80 -8.30
C LEU A 18 -2.64 0.93 -7.51
N ARG A 19 -3.35 1.51 -6.56
CA ARG A 19 -4.40 0.82 -5.79
C ARG A 19 -5.45 0.20 -6.71
N SER A 20 -5.96 0.96 -7.66
CA SER A 20 -6.98 0.48 -8.60
C SER A 20 -6.49 -0.65 -9.52
N LEU A 21 -5.18 -0.73 -9.77
CA LEU A 21 -4.57 -1.81 -10.55
C LEU A 21 -4.35 -3.07 -9.69
N LEU A 22 -3.90 -2.89 -8.45
CA LEU A 22 -3.60 -3.96 -7.51
C LEU A 22 -4.87 -4.63 -6.97
N GLU A 23 -5.93 -3.87 -6.68
CA GLU A 23 -7.23 -4.40 -6.22
C GLU A 23 -7.95 -5.26 -7.27
N LYS A 24 -7.48 -5.27 -8.53
CA LYS A 24 -7.97 -6.17 -9.58
C LYS A 24 -7.32 -7.55 -9.56
N GLN A 25 -6.25 -7.75 -8.78
CA GLN A 25 -5.58 -9.03 -8.65
C GLN A 25 -6.18 -9.78 -7.45
N ASP A 26 -6.65 -11.01 -7.67
CA ASP A 26 -7.32 -11.81 -6.63
C ASP A 26 -6.37 -12.24 -5.49
N ASP A 27 -5.05 -12.13 -5.71
CA ASP A 27 -4.00 -12.50 -4.76
C ASP A 27 -3.27 -11.29 -4.15
N MET A 28 -3.75 -10.06 -4.33
CA MET A 28 -3.13 -8.85 -3.78
C MET A 28 -4.12 -7.99 -3.00
N GLU A 29 -3.61 -7.33 -1.95
CA GLU A 29 -4.41 -6.46 -1.08
C GLU A 29 -3.59 -5.25 -0.64
N VAL A 30 -4.10 -4.04 -0.90
CA VAL A 30 -3.52 -2.80 -0.39
C VAL A 30 -4.01 -2.57 1.03
N VAL A 31 -3.16 -2.85 2.01
CA VAL A 31 -3.52 -2.80 3.44
C VAL A 31 -3.32 -1.43 4.07
N ALA A 32 -2.53 -0.56 3.45
CA ALA A 32 -2.26 0.78 3.93
C ALA A 32 -1.71 1.70 2.82
N GLU A 33 -1.82 3.01 3.02
CA GLU A 33 -1.25 4.04 2.16
C GLU A 33 -0.56 5.11 3.01
N ALA A 34 0.59 5.60 2.55
CA ALA A 34 1.37 6.65 3.18
C ALA A 34 1.79 7.71 2.16
N GLU A 35 1.67 8.98 2.53
CA GLU A 35 2.20 10.11 1.75
C GLU A 35 3.60 10.56 2.22
N GLU A 36 4.06 10.07 3.37
CA GLU A 36 5.35 10.39 3.95
C GLU A 36 6.06 9.14 4.47
N GLY A 37 7.39 9.14 4.38
CA GLY A 37 8.22 8.01 4.84
C GLY A 37 8.05 7.67 6.32
N ARG A 38 7.89 8.66 7.22
CA ARG A 38 7.62 8.41 8.64
C ARG A 38 6.30 7.67 8.87
N THR A 39 5.27 8.10 8.14
CA THR A 39 3.96 7.44 8.16
C THR A 39 4.05 6.03 7.59
N ALA A 40 4.81 5.84 6.50
CA ALA A 40 5.05 4.52 5.92
C ALA A 40 5.70 3.56 6.93
N VAL A 41 6.74 3.98 7.65
CA VAL A 41 7.41 3.15 8.67
C VAL A 41 6.44 2.76 9.81
N ARG A 42 5.62 3.71 10.28
CA ARG A 42 4.61 3.45 11.31
C ARG A 42 3.59 2.43 10.83
N LEU A 43 3.04 2.63 9.62
CA LEU A 43 2.05 1.75 9.02
C LEU A 43 2.62 0.38 8.68
N ALA A 44 3.89 0.28 8.26
CA ALA A 44 4.55 -1.00 8.03
C ALA A 44 4.61 -1.85 9.31
N ARG A 45 4.87 -1.23 10.47
CA ARG A 45 4.86 -1.93 11.77
C ARG A 45 3.46 -2.34 12.21
N GLU A 46 2.47 -1.48 11.97
CA GLU A 46 1.08 -1.70 12.35
C GLU A 46 0.42 -2.79 11.50
N PHE A 47 0.63 -2.72 10.18
CA PHE A 47 -0.03 -3.60 9.23
C PHE A 47 0.81 -4.81 8.83
N SER A 48 2.13 -4.85 9.06
CA SER A 48 3.01 -5.95 8.64
C SER A 48 2.80 -6.37 7.16
N PRO A 49 3.00 -5.45 6.19
CA PRO A 49 2.91 -5.76 4.77
C PRO A 49 4.05 -6.68 4.33
N HIS A 50 3.88 -7.37 3.21
CA HIS A 50 4.93 -8.17 2.58
C HIS A 50 5.87 -7.32 1.72
N ILE A 51 5.34 -6.24 1.14
CA ILE A 51 6.07 -5.28 0.30
C ILE A 51 5.54 -3.86 0.48
#